data_AF-A0A382UU74-F1
#
_entry.id   AF-A0A382UU74-F1
#
_cell.length_a   1.000
_cell.length_b   1.000
_cell.length_c   1.000
_cell.angle_alpha   90.00
_cell.angle_beta   90.00
_cell.angle_gamma   90.00
#
_symmetry.space_group_name_H-M   'P 1'
#
loop_
_entity.id
_entity.type
_entity.pdbx_description
1 polymer ?
#
loop_
_entity_poly.entity_id
_entity_poly.type
_entity_poly.pdbx_seq_one_letter_code
_entity_poly.pdbx_strand_id
1 'polypeptide(L)'
;MSMKNKESKEIKNLRSKVKKTLRVTSSSLESIIYKPFKVLDSGFIRVIDYMGDDTAIVQSARVSYGEGTKKVSNDKGLIRYLMKNWHTTPFEMCEIKFHIKLPIFIARQWIRHRTANVNEYSARYSILDKEFYIPRPEHMSSQSTTNKQGRGNNLSKKDTEKFLK
;
A
#
# COMPACT_ATOMS: atom_id res chain seq x y z
N MET A 1 21.25 -4.60 -20.89
CA MET A 1 20.31 -3.50 -20.59
C MET A 1 19.80 -3.69 -19.16
N SER A 2 20.12 -2.78 -18.23
CA SER A 2 19.84 -2.95 -16.78
C SER A 2 18.37 -3.27 -16.50
N MET A 3 18.07 -4.16 -15.53
CA MET A 3 16.69 -4.54 -15.14
C MET A 3 15.81 -3.31 -14.85
N LYS A 4 16.38 -2.23 -14.28
CA LYS A 4 15.69 -0.95 -14.03
C LYS A 4 15.13 -0.30 -15.31
N ASN A 5 15.84 -0.44 -16.44
CA ASN A 5 15.40 0.11 -17.72
C ASN A 5 14.27 -0.73 -18.33
N LYS A 6 14.26 -2.04 -18.08
CA LYS A 6 13.20 -2.96 -18.54
C LYS A 6 11.89 -2.71 -17.79
N GLU A 7 11.95 -2.62 -16.46
CA GLU A 7 10.78 -2.30 -15.61
C GLU A 7 10.18 -0.93 -15.96
N SER A 8 11.03 0.09 -16.13
CA SER A 8 10.56 1.43 -16.51
C SER A 8 9.89 1.44 -17.88
N LYS A 9 10.38 0.64 -18.84
CA LYS A 9 9.78 0.48 -20.18
C LYS A 9 8.45 -0.25 -20.11
N GLU A 10 8.36 -1.29 -19.28
CA GLU A 10 7.13 -2.03 -19.05
C GLU A 10 6.03 -1.16 -18.43
N ILE A 11 6.36 -0.38 -17.38
CA ILE A 11 5.42 0.55 -16.76
C ILE A 11 4.92 1.60 -17.77
N LYS A 12 5.83 2.15 -18.59
CA LYS A 12 5.44 3.08 -19.67
C LYS A 12 4.48 2.43 -20.65
N ASN A 13 4.74 1.19 -21.05
CA ASN A 13 3.88 0.44 -21.96
C ASN A 13 2.51 0.11 -21.35
N LEU A 14 2.45 -0.23 -20.06
CA LEU A 14 1.18 -0.42 -19.36
C LEU A 14 0.37 0.88 -19.32
N ARG A 15 1.01 2.00 -18.98
CA ARG A 15 0.35 3.31 -18.89
C ARG A 15 -0.01 3.94 -20.24
N SER A 16 0.60 3.52 -21.35
CA SER A 16 0.20 3.98 -22.69
C SER A 16 -1.08 3.32 -23.20
N LYS A 17 -1.47 2.17 -22.65
CA LYS A 17 -2.67 1.42 -23.06
C LYS A 17 -3.92 1.92 -22.35
N VAL A 18 -4.30 3.17 -22.61
CA VAL A 18 -5.51 3.77 -22.02
C VAL A 18 -6.76 3.19 -22.67
N LYS A 19 -7.74 2.79 -21.85
CA LYS A 19 -9.06 2.31 -22.31
C LYS A 19 -10.15 3.20 -21.74
N LYS A 20 -11.15 3.55 -22.55
CA LYS A 20 -12.36 4.21 -22.06
C LYS A 20 -13.21 3.21 -21.29
N THR A 21 -13.76 3.64 -20.15
CA THR A 21 -14.59 2.81 -19.28
C THR A 21 -15.83 3.59 -18.83
N LEU A 22 -16.91 2.86 -18.52
CA LEU A 22 -18.10 3.40 -17.86
C LEU A 22 -17.98 3.38 -16.33
N ARG A 23 -16.96 2.68 -15.80
CA ARG A 23 -16.70 2.62 -14.35
C ARG A 23 -16.29 4.01 -13.84
N VAL A 24 -16.62 4.27 -12.58
CA VAL A 24 -16.10 5.42 -11.85
C VAL A 24 -14.57 5.30 -11.75
N THR A 25 -13.87 6.43 -11.88
CA THR A 25 -12.41 6.49 -11.85
C THR A 25 -11.95 7.61 -10.91
N SER A 26 -10.90 7.34 -10.13
CA SER A 26 -10.28 8.31 -9.24
C SER A 26 -9.06 8.92 -9.91
N SER A 27 -9.13 10.21 -10.24
CA SER A 27 -8.04 10.94 -10.91
C SER A 27 -6.71 10.85 -10.15
N SER A 28 -6.77 10.91 -8.82
CA SER A 28 -5.60 10.74 -7.95
C SER A 28 -4.98 9.35 -8.07
N LEU A 29 -5.77 8.27 -8.09
CA LEU A 29 -5.26 6.91 -8.24
C LEU A 29 -4.76 6.62 -9.66
N GLU A 30 -5.46 7.09 -10.71
CA GLU A 30 -4.99 7.02 -12.10
C GLU A 30 -3.61 7.68 -12.29
N SER A 31 -3.36 8.77 -11.57
CA SER A 31 -2.08 9.46 -11.63
C SER A 31 -0.91 8.60 -11.11
N ILE A 32 -1.17 7.65 -10.20
CA ILE A 32 -0.15 6.81 -9.56
C ILE A 32 -0.21 5.32 -9.92
N ILE A 33 -1.25 4.86 -10.63
CA ILE A 33 -1.39 3.44 -10.99
C ILE A 33 -0.14 2.92 -11.73
N TYR A 34 0.33 1.73 -11.35
CA TYR A 34 1.58 1.10 -11.77
C TYR A 34 2.89 1.80 -11.38
N LYS A 35 2.86 3.03 -10.84
CA LYS A 35 4.08 3.73 -10.42
C LYS A 35 4.61 3.10 -9.11
N PRO A 36 5.87 2.64 -9.07
CA PRO A 36 6.46 2.10 -7.86
C PRO A 36 6.93 3.21 -6.93
N PHE A 37 6.48 3.15 -5.67
CA PHE A 37 7.04 3.88 -4.55
C PHE A 37 8.08 3.01 -3.89
N LYS A 38 9.36 3.40 -4.00
CA LYS A 38 10.47 2.63 -3.41
C LYS A 38 10.40 2.71 -1.89
N VAL A 39 10.61 1.56 -1.24
CA VAL A 39 10.71 1.44 0.21
C VAL A 39 11.90 0.58 0.56
N LEU A 40 12.56 0.89 1.69
CA LEU A 40 13.81 0.24 2.10
C LEU A 40 14.91 0.41 1.04
N ASP A 41 15.75 -0.60 0.85
CA ASP A 41 16.85 -0.62 -0.11
C ASP A 41 16.38 -1.07 -1.52
N SER A 42 15.57 -2.12 -1.58
CA SER A 42 15.18 -2.77 -2.84
C SER A 42 13.68 -3.11 -2.94
N GLY A 43 12.89 -2.75 -1.92
CA GLY A 43 11.45 -2.94 -1.90
C GLY A 43 10.67 -1.85 -2.64
N PHE A 44 9.39 -2.13 -2.89
CA PHE A 44 8.45 -1.13 -3.41
C PHE A 44 7.01 -1.45 -3.05
N ILE A 45 6.15 -0.44 -3.11
CA ILE A 45 4.69 -0.56 -3.13
C ILE A 45 4.20 0.10 -4.42
N ARG A 46 3.27 -0.53 -5.14
CA ARG A 46 2.58 0.10 -6.27
C ARG A 46 1.12 -0.30 -6.33
N VAL A 47 0.28 0.62 -6.77
CA VAL A 47 -1.13 0.36 -7.05
C VAL A 47 -1.22 -0.40 -8.39
N ILE A 48 -1.97 -1.49 -8.42
CA ILE A 48 -2.23 -2.29 -9.63
C ILE A 48 -3.62 -2.02 -10.16
N ASP A 49 -4.58 -1.79 -9.27
CA ASP A 49 -5.99 -1.65 -9.59
C ASP A 49 -6.72 -1.05 -8.38
N TYR A 50 -7.93 -0.54 -8.61
CA TYR A 50 -8.81 -0.06 -7.56
C TYR A 50 -10.27 -0.11 -8.02
N MET A 51 -11.19 -0.08 -7.06
CA MET A 51 -12.62 0.01 -7.29
C MET A 51 -13.19 1.10 -6.40
N GLY A 52 -14.05 1.96 -6.97
CA GLY A 52 -14.70 3.04 -6.27
C GLY A 52 -13.87 4.32 -6.15
N ASP A 53 -14.55 5.39 -5.74
CA ASP A 53 -13.99 6.68 -5.34
C ASP A 53 -14.87 7.26 -4.21
N ASP A 54 -14.69 8.54 -3.86
CA ASP A 54 -15.49 9.20 -2.83
C ASP A 54 -17.01 9.14 -3.09
N THR A 55 -17.43 9.08 -4.36
CA THR A 55 -18.85 8.98 -4.74
C THR A 55 -19.43 7.62 -4.40
N ALA A 56 -18.64 6.53 -4.46
CA ALA A 56 -19.09 5.19 -4.07
C ALA A 56 -19.43 5.13 -2.58
N ILE A 57 -18.62 5.76 -1.73
CA ILE A 57 -18.84 5.88 -0.28
C ILE A 57 -20.15 6.64 -0.02
N VAL A 58 -20.31 7.80 -0.67
CA VAL A 58 -21.49 8.66 -0.51
C VAL A 58 -22.76 7.97 -1.00
N GLN A 59 -22.71 7.31 -2.15
CA GLN A 59 -23.82 6.55 -2.70
C GLN A 59 -24.24 5.47 -1.70
N SER A 60 -23.29 4.65 -1.24
CA SER A 60 -23.56 3.59 -0.26
C SER A 60 -24.19 4.11 1.02
N ALA A 61 -23.69 5.22 1.56
CA ALA A 61 -24.26 5.83 2.76
C ALA A 61 -25.68 6.35 2.52
N ARG A 62 -25.95 6.91 1.34
CA ARG A 62 -27.27 7.47 0.97
C ARG A 62 -28.32 6.41 0.64
N VAL A 63 -27.93 5.19 0.23
CA VAL A 63 -28.89 4.09 0.02
C VAL A 63 -29.73 3.84 1.27
N SER A 64 -29.16 4.04 2.47
CA SER A 64 -29.87 3.90 3.74
C SER A 64 -30.91 5.00 4.01
N TYR A 65 -30.89 6.13 3.30
CA TYR A 65 -31.70 7.31 3.63
C TYR A 65 -33.00 7.45 2.81
N GLY A 66 -33.31 6.52 1.89
CA GLY A 66 -34.52 6.58 1.05
C GLY A 66 -34.56 7.81 0.11
N GLU A 67 -35.54 7.85 -0.80
CA GLU A 67 -35.63 8.87 -1.87
C GLU A 67 -35.78 10.34 -1.39
N GLY A 68 -36.00 10.58 -0.10
CA GLY A 68 -36.46 11.86 0.45
C GLY A 68 -35.39 12.92 0.79
N THR A 69 -34.09 12.63 0.71
CA THR A 69 -33.03 13.59 1.12
C THR A 69 -32.06 13.94 -0.01
N LYS A 70 -32.58 14.23 -1.21
CA LYS A 70 -31.82 14.80 -2.33
C LYS A 70 -31.52 16.30 -2.14
N LYS A 71 -30.95 16.71 -1.00
CA LYS A 71 -30.31 18.02 -0.91
C LYS A 71 -28.83 17.89 -1.25
N VAL A 72 -28.43 18.60 -2.30
CA VAL A 72 -27.04 18.87 -2.64
C VAL A 72 -26.33 19.50 -1.43
N SER A 73 -25.04 19.22 -1.35
CA SER A 73 -24.03 20.04 -0.67
C SER A 73 -23.62 19.59 0.72
N ASN A 74 -22.90 18.47 0.78
CA ASN A 74 -21.46 18.49 1.09
C ASN A 74 -20.96 17.04 1.20
N ASP A 75 -20.65 16.39 0.07
CA ASP A 75 -20.15 15.00 0.06
C ASP A 75 -18.92 14.81 0.97
N LYS A 76 -18.04 15.81 0.96
CA LYS A 76 -16.91 15.90 1.89
C LYS A 76 -17.35 15.99 3.36
N GLY A 77 -18.42 16.72 3.64
CA GLY A 77 -19.05 16.82 4.95
C GLY A 77 -19.64 15.50 5.41
N LEU A 78 -20.33 14.78 4.52
CA LEU A 78 -20.87 13.45 4.78
C LEU A 78 -19.75 12.45 5.06
N ILE A 79 -18.72 12.36 4.22
CA ILE A 79 -17.58 11.46 4.44
C ILE A 79 -16.91 11.74 5.79
N ARG A 80 -16.71 13.02 6.14
CA ARG A 80 -16.17 13.40 7.46
C ARG A 80 -17.09 13.01 8.61
N TYR A 81 -18.39 13.18 8.45
CA TYR A 81 -19.37 12.75 9.43
C TYR A 81 -19.33 11.23 9.65
N LEU A 82 -19.28 10.45 8.57
CA LEU A 82 -19.18 8.99 8.62
C LEU A 82 -17.91 8.57 9.38
N MET A 83 -16.76 9.14 9.00
CA MET A 83 -15.48 8.86 9.66
C MET A 83 -15.49 9.23 11.14
N LYS A 84 -16.02 10.41 11.49
CA LYS A 84 -16.08 10.91 12.88
C LYS A 84 -16.93 10.00 13.77
N ASN A 85 -17.98 9.40 13.22
CA ASN A 85 -18.92 8.54 13.95
C ASN A 85 -18.64 7.04 13.74
N TRP A 86 -17.48 6.68 13.20
CA TRP A 86 -17.09 5.29 12.99
C TRP A 86 -18.08 4.47 12.15
N HIS A 87 -18.81 5.12 11.24
CA HIS A 87 -19.65 4.46 10.25
C HIS A 87 -18.75 3.94 9.11
N THR A 88 -18.13 2.79 9.33
CA THR A 88 -17.08 2.25 8.44
C THR A 88 -17.62 1.48 7.24
N THR A 89 -18.83 0.90 7.31
CA THR A 89 -19.38 0.06 6.23
C THR A 89 -19.45 0.76 4.86
N PRO A 90 -19.81 2.06 4.73
CA PRO A 90 -19.75 2.74 3.43
C PRO A 90 -18.33 2.80 2.82
N PHE A 91 -17.28 2.75 3.64
CA PHE A 91 -15.89 2.75 3.17
C PHE A 91 -15.44 1.40 2.61
N GLU A 92 -16.17 0.31 2.90
CA GLU A 92 -15.90 -1.02 2.35
C GLU A 92 -16.27 -1.13 0.85
N MET A 93 -17.00 -0.15 0.31
CA MET A 93 -17.34 -0.06 -1.12
C MET A 93 -16.18 0.40 -1.99
N CYS A 94 -15.04 0.75 -1.38
CA CYS A 94 -13.81 1.10 -2.05
C CYS A 94 -12.75 0.03 -1.80
N GLU A 95 -12.15 -0.49 -2.88
CA GLU A 95 -11.07 -1.47 -2.80
C GLU A 95 -9.83 -0.99 -3.53
N ILE A 96 -8.66 -1.42 -3.05
CA ILE A 96 -7.37 -1.12 -3.69
C ILE A 96 -6.49 -2.37 -3.71
N LYS A 97 -5.90 -2.64 -4.87
CA LYS A 97 -5.02 -3.78 -5.10
C LYS A 97 -3.58 -3.31 -5.22
N PHE A 98 -2.71 -3.86 -4.39
CA PHE A 98 -1.29 -3.53 -4.38
C PHE A 98 -0.43 -4.66 -4.95
N HIS A 99 0.69 -4.29 -5.56
CA HIS A 99 1.84 -5.18 -5.74
C HIS A 99 2.96 -4.66 -4.87
N ILE A 100 3.41 -5.51 -3.95
CA ILE A 100 4.36 -5.13 -2.91
C ILE A 100 5.54 -6.09 -2.96
N LYS A 101 6.74 -5.52 -2.93
CA LYS A 101 7.99 -6.24 -2.72
C LYS A 101 8.54 -5.83 -1.36
N LEU A 102 8.62 -6.80 -0.44
CA LEU A 102 9.01 -6.57 0.94
C LEU A 102 9.80 -7.77 1.50
N PRO A 103 10.59 -7.59 2.56
CA PRO A 103 11.29 -8.68 3.23
C PRO A 103 10.33 -9.61 3.98
N ILE A 104 10.66 -10.91 4.08
CA ILE A 104 9.80 -11.92 4.71
C ILE A 104 9.39 -11.54 6.14
N PHE A 105 10.29 -10.96 6.96
CA PHE A 105 9.94 -10.59 8.33
C PHE A 105 8.88 -9.48 8.41
N ILE A 106 8.81 -8.59 7.40
CA ILE A 106 7.74 -7.60 7.25
C ILE A 106 6.48 -8.29 6.73
N ALA A 107 6.61 -9.23 5.79
CA ALA A 107 5.49 -10.01 5.24
C ALA A 107 4.69 -10.70 6.35
N ARG A 108 5.41 -11.28 7.31
CA ARG A 108 4.83 -11.98 8.48
C ARG A 108 4.03 -11.07 9.40
N GLN A 109 4.35 -9.78 9.46
CA GLN A 109 3.54 -8.79 10.17
C GLN A 109 2.33 -8.40 9.33
N TRP A 110 2.54 -8.17 8.03
CA TRP A 110 1.51 -7.75 7.09
C TRP A 110 0.36 -8.75 6.97
N ILE A 111 0.67 -10.05 6.92
CA ILE A 111 -0.34 -11.12 6.77
C ILE A 111 -1.25 -11.28 7.99
N ARG A 112 -0.96 -10.60 9.11
CA ARG A 112 -1.81 -10.59 10.30
C ARG A 112 -3.10 -9.78 10.09
N HIS A 113 -3.16 -8.94 9.07
CA HIS A 113 -4.36 -8.20 8.68
C HIS A 113 -5.33 -9.11 7.91
N ARG A 114 -6.10 -9.92 8.65
CA ARG A 114 -6.94 -11.02 8.13
C ARG A 114 -8.11 -10.60 7.22
N THR A 115 -8.46 -9.32 7.19
CA THR A 115 -9.54 -8.80 6.35
C THR A 115 -9.11 -8.57 4.90
N ALA A 116 -7.82 -8.65 4.58
CA ALA A 116 -7.30 -8.47 3.23
C ALA A 116 -7.12 -9.80 2.49
N ASN A 117 -7.25 -9.78 1.17
CA ASN A 117 -6.85 -10.90 0.31
C ASN A 117 -5.40 -10.75 -0.11
N VAL A 118 -4.60 -11.81 0.06
CA VAL A 118 -3.17 -11.80 -0.22
C VAL A 118 -2.78 -13.02 -1.03
N ASN A 119 -1.95 -12.81 -2.07
CA ASN A 119 -1.23 -13.85 -2.77
C ASN A 119 0.27 -13.53 -2.69
N GLU A 120 1.10 -14.54 -2.43
CA GLU A 120 2.55 -14.41 -2.28
C GLU A 120 3.29 -15.29 -3.28
N TYR A 121 4.49 -14.86 -3.65
CA TYR A 121 5.42 -15.66 -4.43
C TYR A 121 5.85 -16.92 -3.65
N SER A 122 5.68 -18.10 -4.23
CA SER A 122 5.96 -19.36 -3.55
C SER A 122 7.38 -19.85 -3.82
N ALA A 123 8.21 -19.85 -2.78
CA ALA A 123 9.55 -20.44 -2.81
C ALA A 123 9.55 -21.97 -3.00
N ARG A 124 8.38 -22.63 -2.92
CA ARG A 124 8.24 -24.08 -3.18
C ARG A 124 8.24 -24.41 -4.67
N TYR A 125 7.81 -23.48 -5.51
CA TYR A 125 7.63 -23.68 -6.95
C TYR A 125 8.59 -22.85 -7.80
N SER A 126 9.36 -21.95 -7.18
CA SER A 126 10.17 -21.01 -7.91
C SER A 126 11.47 -20.70 -7.18
N ILE A 127 12.53 -20.47 -7.96
CA ILE A 127 13.85 -20.14 -7.44
C ILE A 127 13.82 -18.68 -6.99
N LEU A 128 14.14 -18.44 -5.73
CA LEU A 128 14.24 -17.09 -5.19
C LEU A 128 15.54 -16.43 -5.66
N ASP A 129 15.44 -15.16 -6.03
CA ASP A 129 16.61 -14.32 -6.25
C ASP A 129 17.38 -14.13 -4.93
N LYS A 130 18.71 -13.97 -5.03
CA LYS A 130 19.59 -13.69 -3.89
C LYS A 130 19.50 -12.21 -3.49
N GLU A 131 18.31 -11.79 -3.06
CA GLU A 131 18.03 -10.40 -2.70
C GLU A 131 17.59 -10.32 -1.24
N PHE A 132 18.34 -9.56 -0.44
CA PHE A 132 18.13 -9.41 0.99
C PHE A 132 17.99 -7.94 1.35
N TYR A 133 17.17 -7.66 2.36
CA TYR A 133 17.13 -6.33 2.96
C TYR A 133 18.39 -6.10 3.78
N ILE A 134 19.15 -5.07 3.40
CA ILE A 134 20.30 -4.59 4.14
C ILE A 134 19.91 -3.25 4.80
N PRO A 135 19.79 -3.20 6.14
CA PRO A 135 19.42 -1.97 6.82
C PRO A 135 20.54 -0.93 6.68
N ARG A 136 20.15 0.33 6.48
CA ARG A 136 21.08 1.46 6.61
C ARG A 136 21.54 1.58 8.07
N PRO A 137 22.75 2.13 8.32
CA PRO A 137 23.24 2.41 9.66
C PRO A 137 22.24 3.10 10.58
N GLU A 138 21.53 4.10 10.06
CA GLU A 138 20.50 4.88 10.77
C GLU A 138 19.27 4.06 11.21
N HIS A 139 19.05 2.87 10.63
CA HIS A 139 17.93 1.99 10.97
C HIS A 139 18.31 0.90 11.98
N MET A 140 19.58 0.83 12.40
CA MET A 140 20.06 -0.12 13.39
C MET A 140 20.15 0.52 14.77
N SER A 141 19.46 -0.10 15.71
CA SER A 141 19.34 0.39 17.09
C SER A 141 19.58 -0.76 18.05
N SER A 142 20.05 -0.44 19.26
CA SER A 142 20.12 -1.40 20.35
C SER A 142 18.72 -1.85 20.77
N GLN A 143 18.64 -2.97 21.47
CA GLN A 143 17.39 -3.42 22.09
C GLN A 143 16.99 -2.44 23.20
N SER A 144 15.71 -2.08 23.27
CA SER A 144 15.20 -1.27 24.39
C SER A 144 15.28 -2.06 25.70
N THR A 145 15.71 -1.39 26.78
CA THR A 145 15.78 -1.94 28.14
C THR A 145 14.40 -2.02 28.82
N THR A 146 13.44 -1.23 28.36
CA THR A 146 12.09 -1.14 28.95
C THR A 146 11.03 -1.88 28.15
N ASN A 147 11.21 -1.99 26.83
CA ASN A 147 10.27 -2.66 25.94
C ASN A 147 10.97 -3.75 25.12
N LYS A 148 10.63 -5.01 25.39
CA LYS A 148 11.18 -6.17 24.64
C LYS A 148 10.84 -6.17 23.15
N GLN A 149 9.83 -5.41 22.71
CA GLN A 149 9.48 -5.24 21.30
C GLN A 149 9.96 -3.89 20.73
N GLY A 150 10.57 -3.05 21.56
CA GLY A 150 10.99 -1.70 21.22
C GLY A 150 12.47 -1.58 20.87
N ARG A 151 12.81 -0.46 20.25
CA ARG A 151 14.19 -0.07 19.93
C ARG A 151 14.73 0.91 20.98
N GLY A 152 16.01 0.79 21.28
CA GLY A 152 16.79 1.72 22.10
C GLY A 152 17.49 2.76 21.22
N ASN A 153 18.70 3.16 21.64
CA ASN A 153 19.50 4.15 20.93
C ASN A 153 20.08 3.58 19.63
N ASN A 154 20.38 4.47 18.68
CA ASN A 154 21.10 4.08 17.46
C ASN A 154 22.48 3.51 17.80
N LEU A 155 22.89 2.50 17.03
CA LEU A 155 24.21 1.90 17.21
C LEU A 155 25.32 2.86 16.80
N SER A 156 26.51 2.67 17.38
CA SER A 156 27.71 3.38 16.94
C SER A 156 28.10 2.93 15.53
N LYS A 157 28.81 3.78 14.77
CA LYS A 157 29.29 3.42 13.42
C LYS A 157 30.13 2.14 13.43
N LYS A 158 30.99 1.98 14.43
CA LYS A 158 31.84 0.80 14.60
C LYS A 158 31.04 -0.48 14.79
N ASP A 159 29.97 -0.41 15.59
CA ASP A 159 29.11 -1.58 15.85
C ASP A 159 28.30 -1.93 14.61
N THR A 160 27.74 -0.92 13.94
CA THR A 160 27.05 -1.07 12.66
C THR A 160 27.91 -1.75 11.60
N GLU A 161 29.14 -1.29 11.38
CA GLU A 161 30.06 -1.85 10.37
C GLU A 161 30.40 -3.31 10.63
N LYS A 162 30.39 -3.75 11.90
CA LYS A 162 30.60 -5.15 12.26
C LYS A 162 29.46 -6.06 11.78
N PHE A 163 28.23 -5.55 11.70
CA PHE A 163 27.05 -6.32 11.27
C PHE A 163 26.79 -6.27 9.76
N LEU A 164 27.40 -5.32 9.03
CA LEU A 164 27.22 -5.13 7.59
C LEU A 164 28.32 -5.79 6.74
N LYS A 165 29.35 -6.39 7.36
CA LYS A 165 30.38 -7.21 6.69
C LYS A 165 29.87 -8.63 6.45
#